data_AF-A0A4Q1DB30-F1
#
_entry.id   AF-A0A4Q1DB30-F1
#
_cell.length_a   1.000
_cell.length_b   1.000
_cell.length_c   1.000
_cell.angle_alpha   90.00
_cell.angle_beta   90.00
_cell.angle_gamma   90.00
#
_symmetry.space_group_name_H-M   'P 1'
#
loop_
_entity.id
_entity.type
_entity.pdbx_description
1 polymer ?
#
loop_
_entity_poly.entity_id
_entity_poly.type
_entity_poly.pdbx_seq_one_letter_code
_entity_poly.pdbx_strand_id
1 'polypeptide(L)'
;MKYSQLIGFIAALAVIGTCFMPWAYIASLQTEITGFKTMGTNFGRPGLLNTVFAGIAAILFLIPRIWSKRVNVIIGAIGLAWSIRNYLLVGTCAMGECPEKRPGLHLLLFLSIGVLLMTFLPRIPVKNDNKPS
;
A
#
# COMPACT_ATOMS: atom_id res chain seq x y z
N MET A 1 9.46 -20.05 -2.71
CA MET A 1 10.72 -19.27 -2.71
C MET A 1 11.08 -18.82 -1.30
N LYS A 2 12.34 -18.94 -0.87
CA LYS A 2 12.76 -18.63 0.51
C LYS A 2 12.55 -17.16 0.92
N TYR A 3 12.43 -16.22 -0.03
CA TYR A 3 12.40 -14.78 0.28
C TYR A 3 11.04 -14.08 0.15
N SER A 4 9.98 -14.78 -0.27
CA SER A 4 8.70 -14.14 -0.61
C SER A 4 8.06 -13.35 0.54
N GLN A 5 8.13 -13.85 1.78
CA GLN A 5 7.58 -13.15 2.95
C GLN A 5 8.42 -11.93 3.33
N LEU A 6 9.74 -12.00 3.18
CA LEU A 6 10.64 -10.88 3.44
C LEU A 6 10.42 -9.78 2.41
N ILE A 7 10.28 -10.14 1.13
CA ILE A 7 10.00 -9.18 0.05
C ILE A 7 8.64 -8.50 0.28
N GLY A 8 7.60 -9.26 0.67
CA GLY A 8 6.29 -8.70 1.02
C GLY A 8 6.35 -7.75 2.23
N PHE A 9 7.12 -8.10 3.25
CA PHE A 9 7.33 -7.24 4.42
C PHE A 9 8.06 -5.93 4.07
N ILE A 10 9.15 -6.03 3.30
CA ILE A 10 9.90 -4.84 2.83
C ILE A 10 9.02 -3.97 1.94
N ALA A 11 8.23 -4.57 1.05
CA ALA A 11 7.30 -3.83 0.20
C ALA A 11 6.24 -3.07 1.03
N ALA A 12 5.70 -3.69 2.08
CA ALA A 12 4.76 -3.04 2.99
C ALA A 12 5.40 -1.85 3.73
N LEU A 13 6.65 -1.99 4.19
CA LEU A 13 7.40 -0.87 4.78
C LEU A 13 7.68 0.24 3.76
N ALA A 14 7.99 -0.11 2.52
CA ALA A 14 8.20 0.85 1.45
C ALA A 14 6.92 1.66 1.16
N VAL A 15 5.73 1.04 1.21
CA VAL A 15 4.44 1.75 1.11
C VAL A 15 4.31 2.81 2.21
N ILE A 16 4.67 2.47 3.45
CA ILE A 16 4.67 3.43 4.57
C ILE A 16 5.64 4.58 4.30
N GLY A 17 6.85 4.26 3.82
CA GLY A 17 7.85 5.25 3.44
C GLY A 17 7.35 6.22 2.37
N THR A 18 6.63 5.72 1.36
CA THR A 18 6.07 6.57 0.30
C THR A 18 5.01 7.56 0.78
N CYS A 19 4.34 7.29 1.90
CA CYS A 19 3.38 8.24 2.48
C CYS A 19 4.04 9.55 2.98
N PHE A 20 5.36 9.54 3.23
CA PHE A 20 6.12 10.73 3.62
C PHE A 20 6.68 11.50 2.42
N MET A 21 6.67 10.90 1.23
CA MET A 21 7.15 11.53 0.00
C MET A 21 6.08 12.47 -0.58
N PRO A 22 6.46 13.56 -1.30
CA PRO A 22 5.50 14.37 -2.04
C PRO A 22 4.81 13.55 -3.12
N TRP A 23 3.47 13.60 -3.11
CA TRP A 23 2.59 12.90 -4.03
C TRP A 23 2.15 13.80 -5.17
N ALA A 24 1.87 15.06 -4.88
CA ALA A 24 1.54 16.05 -5.90
C ALA A 24 1.93 17.45 -5.45
N TYR A 25 2.17 18.34 -6.41
CA TYR A 25 2.37 19.76 -6.18
C TYR A 25 1.16 20.54 -6.68
N ILE A 26 0.61 21.42 -5.83
CA ILE A 26 -0.47 22.34 -6.21
C ILE A 26 0.13 23.72 -6.45
N ALA A 27 0.03 24.23 -7.68
CA ALA A 27 0.52 25.55 -8.05
C ALA A 27 -0.17 26.69 -7.28
N SER A 28 -1.49 26.61 -7.11
CA SER A 28 -2.29 27.65 -6.42
C SER A 28 -1.99 27.82 -4.93
N LEU A 29 -1.59 26.76 -4.23
CA LEU A 29 -1.23 26.81 -2.81
C LEU A 29 0.30 26.83 -2.59
N GLN A 30 1.09 26.81 -3.67
CA GLN A 30 2.55 26.67 -3.68
C GLN A 30 3.08 25.62 -2.68
N THR A 31 2.32 24.55 -2.44
CA THR A 31 2.63 23.55 -1.42
C THR A 31 2.60 22.15 -2.00
N GLU A 32 3.51 21.33 -1.50
CA GLU A 32 3.57 19.92 -1.80
C GLU A 32 2.59 19.17 -0.90
N ILE A 33 1.72 18.39 -1.53
CA ILE A 33 0.87 17.44 -0.85
C ILE A 33 1.67 16.16 -0.60
N THR A 34 1.69 15.72 0.65
CA THR A 34 2.19 14.40 1.06
C THR A 34 1.01 13.55 1.54
N GLY A 35 1.24 12.26 1.78
CA GLY A 35 0.21 11.39 2.36
C GLY A 35 -0.30 11.85 3.73
N PHE A 36 0.49 12.62 4.49
CA PHE A 36 0.13 13.07 5.84
C PHE A 36 -0.16 14.57 5.96
N LYS A 37 0.44 15.40 5.10
CA LYS A 37 0.23 16.86 5.07
C LYS A 37 -0.47 17.25 3.78
N THR A 38 -1.70 17.72 3.92
CA THR A 38 -2.58 18.18 2.84
C THR A 38 -3.08 19.59 3.15
N MET A 39 -2.16 20.51 3.51
CA MET A 39 -2.50 21.86 3.96
C MET A 39 -3.41 22.57 2.94
N GLY A 40 -4.51 23.17 3.40
CA GLY A 40 -5.43 23.94 2.57
C GLY A 40 -6.40 23.14 1.70
N THR A 41 -6.42 21.80 1.79
CA THR A 41 -7.32 20.96 0.97
C THR A 41 -8.24 20.10 1.82
N ASN A 42 -9.46 19.84 1.33
CA ASN A 42 -10.45 18.95 1.98
C ASN A 42 -10.13 17.45 1.82
N PHE A 43 -8.90 17.09 1.40
CA PHE A 43 -8.51 15.69 1.15
C PHE A 43 -8.23 14.89 2.44
N GLY A 44 -8.21 15.53 3.61
CA GLY A 44 -7.94 14.85 4.88
C GLY A 44 -6.52 14.28 4.94
N ARG A 45 -6.28 13.17 5.67
CA ARG A 45 -4.96 12.50 5.72
C ARG A 45 -4.97 11.20 4.90
N PRO A 46 -4.81 11.26 3.56
CA PRO A 46 -5.02 10.11 2.66
C PRO A 46 -4.02 8.96 2.89
N GLY A 47 -2.82 9.26 3.37
CA GLY A 47 -1.76 8.29 3.69
C GLY A 47 -1.93 7.57 5.02
N LEU A 48 -2.82 8.04 5.91
CA LEU A 48 -3.04 7.41 7.22
C LEU A 48 -3.57 5.99 7.06
N LEU A 49 -4.63 5.82 6.27
CA LEU A 49 -5.25 4.52 6.05
C LEU A 49 -4.35 3.57 5.26
N ASN A 50 -3.59 4.09 4.29
CA ASN A 50 -2.63 3.26 3.57
C ASN A 50 -1.51 2.74 4.49
N THR A 51 -1.08 3.57 5.44
CA THR A 51 -0.09 3.20 6.46
C THR A 51 -0.63 2.15 7.43
N VAL A 52 -1.90 2.27 7.84
CA VAL A 52 -2.56 1.26 8.70
C VAL A 52 -2.66 -0.09 7.99
N PHE A 53 -3.14 -0.11 6.74
CA PHE A 53 -3.26 -1.36 5.98
C PHE A 53 -1.90 -1.99 5.69
N ALA A 54 -0.89 -1.18 5.33
CA ALA A 54 0.47 -1.66 5.13
C ALA A 54 1.09 -2.22 6.43
N GLY A 55 0.86 -1.57 7.57
CA GLY A 55 1.29 -2.07 8.89
C GLY A 55 0.65 -3.40 9.26
N ILE A 56 -0.66 -3.54 9.04
CA ILE A 56 -1.39 -4.81 9.26
C ILE A 56 -0.85 -5.91 8.33
N ALA A 57 -0.65 -5.60 7.04
CA ALA A 57 -0.09 -6.54 6.08
C ALA A 57 1.33 -6.99 6.47
N ALA A 58 2.17 -6.07 6.94
CA ALA A 58 3.52 -6.37 7.42
C ALA A 58 3.49 -7.37 8.60
N ILE A 59 2.62 -7.15 9.58
CA ILE A 59 2.44 -8.08 10.72
C ILE A 59 1.93 -9.44 10.24
N LEU A 60 0.99 -9.48 9.30
CA LEU A 60 0.45 -10.72 8.73
C LEU A 60 1.51 -11.52 7.94
N PHE A 61 2.49 -10.86 7.33
CA PHE A 61 3.60 -11.53 6.66
C PHE A 61 4.53 -12.27 7.64
N LEU A 62 4.66 -11.80 8.89
CA LEU A 62 5.48 -12.42 9.92
C LEU A 62 4.84 -13.68 10.51
N ILE A 63 3.50 -13.81 10.46
CA ILE A 63 2.77 -14.92 11.08
C ILE A 63 2.64 -16.08 10.08
N PRO A 64 3.30 -17.25 10.28
CA PRO A 64 3.26 -18.38 9.36
C PRO A 64 1.99 -19.24 9.55
N ARG A 65 0.81 -18.62 9.66
CA ARG A 65 -0.49 -19.34 9.78
C ARG A 65 -1.28 -19.26 8.48
N ILE A 66 -2.05 -20.31 8.19
CA ILE A 66 -2.92 -20.42 7.00
C ILE A 66 -3.99 -19.30 6.99
N TRP A 67 -4.57 -18.99 8.16
CA TRP A 67 -5.56 -17.92 8.27
C TRP A 67 -4.97 -16.53 8.00
N SER A 68 -3.75 -16.27 8.49
CA SER A 68 -3.03 -15.00 8.23
C SER A 68 -2.86 -14.74 6.74
N LYS A 69 -2.69 -15.78 5.91
CA LYS A 69 -2.62 -15.60 4.45
C LYS A 69 -3.93 -15.15 3.82
N ARG A 70 -5.05 -15.79 4.18
CA ARG A 70 -6.38 -15.44 3.65
C ARG A 70 -6.71 -13.98 4.00
N VAL A 71 -6.42 -13.58 5.22
CA VAL A 71 -6.59 -12.20 5.68
C VAL A 71 -5.62 -11.26 4.95
N ASN A 72 -4.36 -11.65 4.76
CA ASN A 72 -3.37 -10.78 4.11
C ASN A 72 -3.72 -10.46 2.65
N VAL A 73 -4.31 -11.40 1.90
CA VAL A 73 -4.81 -11.13 0.54
C VAL A 73 -5.94 -10.09 0.57
N ILE A 74 -6.87 -10.20 1.52
CA ILE A 74 -7.98 -9.24 1.68
C ILE A 74 -7.42 -7.85 2.05
N ILE A 75 -6.51 -7.79 3.03
CA ILE A 75 -5.88 -6.52 3.46
C ILE A 75 -5.06 -5.90 2.32
N GLY A 76 -4.31 -6.71 1.57
CA GLY A 76 -3.55 -6.25 0.41
C GLY A 76 -4.46 -5.69 -0.70
N ALA A 77 -5.60 -6.34 -0.97
CA ALA A 77 -6.57 -5.86 -1.95
C ALA A 77 -7.22 -4.53 -1.52
N ILE A 78 -7.59 -4.40 -0.25
CA ILE A 78 -8.12 -3.15 0.31
C ILE A 78 -7.07 -2.03 0.26
N GLY A 79 -5.81 -2.32 0.61
CA GLY A 79 -4.71 -1.37 0.52
C GLY A 79 -4.45 -0.90 -0.92
N LEU A 80 -4.53 -1.81 -1.89
CA LEU A 80 -4.43 -1.47 -3.30
C LEU A 80 -5.61 -0.59 -3.76
N ALA A 81 -6.85 -0.97 -3.41
CA ALA A 81 -8.03 -0.17 -3.74
C ALA A 81 -7.94 1.25 -3.14
N TRP A 82 -7.42 1.37 -1.91
CA TRP A 82 -7.19 2.66 -1.29
C TRP A 82 -6.08 3.48 -1.99
N SER A 83 -5.01 2.81 -2.42
CA SER A 83 -3.94 3.44 -3.20
C SER A 83 -4.44 3.95 -4.56
N ILE A 84 -5.30 3.18 -5.24
CA ILE A 84 -5.96 3.61 -6.49
C ILE A 84 -6.86 4.81 -6.22
N ARG A 85 -7.67 4.77 -5.16
CA ARG A 85 -8.50 5.91 -4.76
C ARG A 85 -7.65 7.15 -4.53
N ASN A 86 -6.53 7.04 -3.80
CA ASN A 86 -5.61 8.15 -3.56
C ASN A 86 -4.98 8.67 -4.86
N TYR A 87 -4.60 7.78 -5.77
CA TYR A 87 -4.07 8.15 -7.09
C TYR A 87 -5.08 8.96 -7.91
N LEU A 88 -6.35 8.54 -7.90
CA LEU A 88 -7.42 9.26 -8.58
C LEU A 88 -7.73 10.59 -7.89
N LEU A 89 -7.96 10.58 -6.57
CA LEU A 89 -8.35 11.75 -5.79
C LEU A 89 -7.31 12.88 -5.84
N VAL A 90 -6.03 12.52 -5.76
CA VAL A 90 -4.92 13.49 -5.83
C VAL A 90 -4.56 13.84 -7.27
N GLY A 91 -4.87 12.97 -8.24
CA GLY A 91 -4.57 13.19 -9.65
C GLY A 91 -5.66 13.88 -10.46
N THR A 92 -6.87 14.04 -9.91
CA THR A 92 -7.97 14.75 -10.57
C THR A 92 -7.81 16.26 -10.45
N CYS A 93 -8.08 16.98 -11.54
CA CYS A 93 -8.14 18.43 -11.50
C CYS A 93 -9.44 18.88 -10.78
N ALA A 94 -9.31 19.85 -9.89
CA ALA A 94 -10.44 20.42 -9.16
C ALA A 94 -10.41 21.93 -9.38
N MET A 95 -11.58 22.53 -9.67
CA MET A 95 -11.72 23.99 -9.82
C MET A 95 -10.80 24.62 -10.91
N GLY A 96 -10.47 23.87 -11.97
CA GLY A 96 -9.62 24.36 -13.07
C GLY A 96 -8.10 24.29 -12.80
N GLU A 97 -7.68 23.85 -11.61
CA GLU A 97 -6.28 23.62 -11.25
C GLU A 97 -5.94 22.12 -11.33
N CYS A 98 -4.91 21.77 -12.09
CA CYS A 98 -4.44 20.40 -12.22
C CYS A 98 -3.17 20.18 -11.37
N PRO A 99 -3.23 19.29 -10.36
CA PRO A 99 -2.07 19.00 -9.53
C PRO A 99 -0.97 18.28 -10.33
N GLU A 100 0.28 18.69 -10.14
CA GLU A 100 1.42 18.08 -10.81
C GLU A 100 1.79 16.76 -10.10
N LYS A 101 1.62 15.64 -10.79
CA LYS A 101 1.86 14.29 -10.24
C LYS A 101 3.34 14.08 -9.99
N ARG A 102 3.71 13.87 -8.73
CA ARG A 102 5.09 13.58 -8.32
C ARG A 102 5.33 12.06 -8.30
N PRO A 103 6.59 11.61 -8.39
CA PRO A 103 6.93 10.19 -8.43
C PRO A 103 6.42 9.40 -7.21
N GLY A 104 6.24 10.04 -6.05
CA GLY A 104 5.72 9.38 -4.85
C GLY A 104 4.34 8.75 -5.04
N LEU A 105 3.47 9.37 -5.84
CA LEU A 105 2.11 8.86 -6.11
C LEU A 105 2.16 7.60 -6.99
N HIS A 106 3.04 7.57 -7.98
CA HIS A 106 3.26 6.38 -8.81
C HIS A 106 3.88 5.25 -7.99
N LEU A 107 4.88 5.57 -7.16
CA LEU A 107 5.57 4.59 -6.31
C LEU A 107 4.59 3.91 -5.34
N LEU A 108 3.68 4.67 -4.73
CA LEU A 108 2.62 4.16 -3.86
C LEU A 108 1.79 3.08 -4.55
N LEU A 109 1.36 3.33 -5.79
CA LEU A 109 0.53 2.41 -6.55
C LEU A 109 1.31 1.13 -6.91
N PHE A 110 2.52 1.26 -7.44
CA PHE A 110 3.35 0.11 -7.82
C PHE A 110 3.72 -0.76 -6.61
N LEU A 111 4.05 -0.14 -5.47
CA LEU A 111 4.36 -0.87 -4.25
C LEU A 111 3.13 -1.61 -3.70
N SER A 112 1.95 -0.99 -3.71
CA SER A 112 0.72 -1.67 -3.28
C SER A 112 0.35 -2.87 -4.17
N ILE A 113 0.59 -2.77 -5.48
CA ILE A 113 0.46 -3.92 -6.39
C ILE A 113 1.48 -5.01 -6.01
N GLY A 114 2.73 -4.62 -5.75
CA GLY A 114 3.79 -5.53 -5.29
C GLY A 114 3.44 -6.26 -4.00
N VAL A 115 2.89 -5.55 -3.01
CA VAL A 115 2.40 -6.14 -1.75
C VAL A 115 1.33 -7.18 -2.04
N LEU A 116 0.31 -6.84 -2.84
CA LEU A 116 -0.74 -7.78 -3.20
C LEU A 116 -0.19 -9.03 -3.91
N LEU A 117 0.70 -8.88 -4.88
CA LEU A 117 1.33 -10.02 -5.55
C LEU A 117 2.09 -10.91 -4.57
N MET A 118 2.80 -10.32 -3.60
CA MET A 118 3.52 -11.07 -2.57
C MET A 118 2.58 -11.79 -1.58
N THR A 119 1.35 -11.32 -1.39
CA THR A 119 0.35 -12.04 -0.58
C THR A 119 -0.08 -13.36 -1.21
N PHE A 120 -0.05 -13.46 -2.55
CA PHE A 120 -0.43 -14.67 -3.28
C PHE A 120 0.65 -15.77 -3.24
N LEU A 121 1.92 -15.44 -3.04
CA LEU A 121 3.05 -16.37 -3.12
C LEU A 121 3.26 -17.13 -1.78
N PRO A 122 2.99 -18.44 -1.70
CA PRO A 122 2.96 -19.14 -0.41
C PRO A 122 4.33 -19.73 0.00
N ARG A 123 4.65 -19.61 1.30
CA ARG A 123 5.75 -20.32 1.98
C ARG A 123 5.26 -21.38 3.00
N ILE A 124 4.05 -21.91 2.85
CA ILE A 124 3.61 -23.00 3.75
C ILE A 124 4.11 -24.31 3.12
N PRO A 125 4.98 -25.08 3.78
CA PRO A 125 5.08 -26.50 3.46
C PRO A 125 3.72 -27.10 3.79
N VAL A 126 2.93 -27.46 2.77
CA VAL A 126 1.76 -28.29 2.99
C VAL A 126 2.31 -29.61 3.53
N LYS A 127 2.17 -29.84 4.83
CA LYS A 127 2.43 -31.16 5.37
C LYS A 127 1.34 -32.04 4.79
N ASN A 128 1.69 -32.81 3.76
CA ASN A 128 0.86 -33.90 3.29
C ASN A 128 0.85 -34.93 4.41
N ASP A 129 -0.13 -34.85 5.31
CA ASP A 129 -0.47 -35.96 6.19
C ASP A 129 -1.19 -37.05 5.37
N ASN A 130 -0.49 -37.58 4.36
CA ASN A 130 -0.78 -38.87 3.75
C ASN A 130 0.11 -39.90 4.42
N LYS A 131 -0.25 -40.29 5.64
CA LYS A 131 0.19 -41.56 6.21
C LYS A 131 -1.07 -42.37 6.50
N PRO A 132 -1.42 -43.38 5.67
CA PRO A 132 -2.47 -44.31 6.05
C PRO A 132 -2.00 -45.17 7.24
N SER A 133 -2.90 -45.26 8.24
CA SER A 133 -3.03 -46.26 9.32
C SER A 133 -1.77 -46.69 10.06
#